data_AF-A0A0K6G664-F1
#
_entry.id   AF-A0A0K6G664-F1
#
_cell.length_a   1.000
_cell.length_b   1.000
_cell.length_c   1.000
_cell.angle_alpha   90.00
_cell.angle_beta   90.00
_cell.angle_gamma   90.00
#
_symmetry.space_group_name_H-M   'P 1'
#
loop_
_entity.id
_entity.type
_entity.pdbx_description
1 polymer ?
#
loop_
_entity_poly.entity_id
_entity_poly.type
_entity_poly.pdbx_seq_one_letter_code
_entity_poly.pdbx_strand_id
1 'polypeptide(L)'
;MDPAWLRLEQLIKSEETSIIKVEARYVPGAGRGLFATHDLSALETLISVPGQFLLNARTLSSLYPEPILPQSTPTYEANPFRLSSIQLLSLHLYRVKRGIKDVVFDAYINTLPSSFSDHPVALMQHPELRALLLKLVPVSIGRMLLAVEQRLKDDWKIAIGILEQFPSLLSLMSKGEVGDSSLVPEDYMWAWLNVNTRCLYHDLNFVNSSDNVTMCPILDFANHTSVYSLSITQDEFALGDGMTFLTSTPIKEGNQIFLRYGPHSNAFLFSEYGFVLPLNIEDTHLTDGEILIDPDMEELLRKTKDFMPKEELLKDRNYWGDWTFHVEGGVGRPSYRVIPALRLFHISLNCNGDTSTELKLWEDSVLGLKENISEDNDSKVWESLTALCERIIQRSTIKISQIRSQAAETKAIRPAEWLQVLSMIERLWDEERYVSESVRQATLNGTVF
;
A
#
# COMPACT_ATOMS: atom_id res chain seq x y z
N MET A 1 0.41 30.97 3.58
CA MET A 1 1.45 29.94 3.75
C MET A 1 1.24 29.30 5.12
N ASP A 2 1.28 27.98 5.21
CA ASP A 2 1.01 27.22 6.46
C ASP A 2 2.08 27.55 7.53
N PRO A 3 1.71 28.08 8.72
CA PRO A 3 2.67 28.41 9.76
C PRO A 3 3.51 27.22 10.23
N ALA A 4 2.96 26.00 10.20
CA ALA A 4 3.68 24.80 10.60
C ALA A 4 4.79 24.45 9.59
N TRP A 5 4.50 24.57 8.30
CA TRP A 5 5.49 24.44 7.23
C TRP A 5 6.64 25.43 7.40
N LEU A 6 6.33 26.72 7.60
CA LEU A 6 7.35 27.76 7.74
C LEU A 6 8.29 27.49 8.92
N ARG A 7 7.75 27.01 10.04
CA ARG A 7 8.54 26.64 11.22
C ARG A 7 9.49 25.48 10.92
N LEU A 8 8.99 24.44 10.25
CA LEU A 8 9.80 23.28 9.86
C LEU A 8 10.90 23.68 8.87
N GLU A 9 10.54 24.45 7.84
CA GLU A 9 11.47 24.91 6.81
C GLU A 9 12.60 25.78 7.43
N GLN A 10 12.26 26.69 8.33
CA GLN A 10 13.25 27.51 9.04
C GLN A 10 14.17 26.68 9.94
N LEU A 11 13.62 25.66 10.63
CA LEU A 11 14.41 24.76 11.46
C LEU A 11 15.42 23.96 10.63
N ILE A 12 15.01 23.44 9.47
CA ILE A 12 15.93 22.66 8.63
C ILE A 12 16.96 23.58 7.96
N LYS A 13 16.53 24.75 7.47
CA LYS A 13 17.41 25.76 6.84
C LYS A 13 18.47 26.36 7.76
N SER A 14 18.40 26.14 9.08
CA SER A 14 19.47 26.58 9.99
C SER A 14 20.74 25.75 9.84
N GLU A 15 20.66 24.56 9.23
CA GLU A 15 21.83 23.73 8.92
C GLU A 15 22.41 24.08 7.55
N GLU A 16 23.72 24.32 7.50
CA GLU A 16 24.43 24.74 6.28
C GLU A 16 24.34 23.73 5.13
N THR A 17 24.22 22.44 5.45
CA THR A 17 24.14 21.35 4.46
C THR A 17 22.73 21.15 3.90
N SER A 18 21.71 21.83 4.45
CA SER A 18 20.33 21.66 4.01
C SER A 18 20.06 22.37 2.68
N ILE A 19 19.23 21.74 1.84
CA ILE A 19 18.74 22.32 0.59
C ILE A 19 17.24 22.13 0.55
N ILE A 20 16.48 23.21 0.34
CA ILE A 20 15.03 23.16 0.14
C ILE A 20 14.66 24.12 -0.99
N LYS A 21 14.38 23.56 -2.17
CA LYS A 21 13.96 24.29 -3.38
C LYS A 21 12.48 24.09 -3.73
N VAL A 22 11.71 23.72 -2.72
CA VAL A 22 10.28 23.41 -2.82
C VAL A 22 9.48 24.18 -1.79
N GLU A 23 8.19 24.32 -2.04
CA GLU A 23 7.22 24.75 -1.05
C GLU A 23 6.00 23.82 -1.01
N ALA A 24 5.36 23.71 0.15
CA ALA A 24 4.10 23.00 0.28
C ALA A 24 2.92 23.87 -0.16
N ARG A 25 2.09 23.35 -1.07
CA ARG A 25 0.81 23.96 -1.46
C ARG A 25 -0.33 22.95 -1.33
N TYR A 26 -1.55 23.45 -1.19
CA TYR A 26 -2.73 22.59 -1.20
C TYR A 26 -3.08 22.14 -2.63
N VAL A 27 -3.38 20.85 -2.78
CA VAL A 27 -3.80 20.18 -4.00
C VAL A 27 -5.21 19.63 -3.77
N PRO A 28 -6.24 20.12 -4.49
CA PRO A 28 -7.59 19.59 -4.39
C PRO A 28 -7.62 18.06 -4.58
N GLY A 29 -8.21 17.35 -3.62
CA GLY A 29 -8.32 15.89 -3.63
C GLY A 29 -7.07 15.09 -3.23
N ALA A 30 -5.90 15.74 -3.08
CA ALA A 30 -4.65 15.07 -2.66
C ALA A 30 -4.05 15.66 -1.37
N GLY A 31 -4.65 16.70 -0.80
CA GLY A 31 -4.15 17.31 0.44
C GLY A 31 -3.03 18.30 0.17
N ARG A 32 -1.84 18.12 0.75
CA ARG A 32 -0.67 18.98 0.47
C ARG A 32 0.23 18.30 -0.54
N GLY A 33 0.85 19.08 -1.41
CA GLY A 33 1.84 18.64 -2.40
C GLY A 33 3.07 19.54 -2.36
N LEU A 34 4.21 19.05 -2.84
CA LEU A 34 5.43 19.84 -3.01
C LEU A 34 5.46 20.49 -4.39
N PHE A 35 5.90 21.74 -4.46
CA PHE A 35 6.00 22.50 -5.70
C PHE A 35 7.36 23.16 -5.83
N ALA A 36 7.94 23.15 -7.04
CA ALA A 36 9.20 23.84 -7.31
C ALA A 36 9.05 25.36 -7.13
N THR A 37 10.01 25.99 -6.45
CA THR A 37 10.00 27.46 -6.21
C THR A 37 10.69 28.26 -7.31
N HIS A 38 11.36 27.60 -8.24
CA HIS A 38 12.02 28.16 -9.41
C HIS A 38 12.22 27.07 -10.47
N ASP A 39 12.70 27.45 -11.65
CA ASP A 39 13.13 26.49 -12.68
C ASP A 39 14.34 25.69 -12.20
N LEU A 40 14.23 24.37 -12.28
CA LEU A 40 15.26 23.41 -11.87
C LEU A 40 15.78 22.64 -13.08
N SER A 41 17.10 22.47 -13.14
CA SER A 41 17.77 21.65 -14.14
C SER A 41 17.59 20.16 -13.83
N ALA A 42 17.91 19.27 -14.78
CA ALA A 42 18.02 17.85 -14.49
C ALA A 42 19.23 17.56 -13.60
N LEU A 43 19.13 16.54 -12.74
CA LEU A 43 20.15 16.14 -11.76
C LEU A 43 20.53 17.27 -10.79
N GLU A 44 19.63 18.22 -10.58
CA GLU A 44 19.81 19.29 -9.62
C GLU A 44 19.30 18.83 -8.25
N THR A 45 20.06 19.08 -7.19
CA THR A 45 19.59 18.82 -5.82
C THR A 45 18.37 19.66 -5.51
N LEU A 46 17.27 18.98 -5.25
CA LEU A 46 15.96 19.56 -4.94
C LEU A 46 15.78 19.75 -3.43
N ILE A 47 16.05 18.68 -2.69
CA ILE A 47 15.90 18.59 -1.23
C ILE A 47 17.13 17.88 -0.68
N SER A 48 17.73 18.41 0.38
CA SER A 48 18.69 17.70 1.22
C SER A 48 18.32 17.93 2.69
N VAL A 49 17.99 16.84 3.38
CA VAL A 49 17.58 16.84 4.79
C VAL A 49 18.69 16.21 5.63
N PRO A 50 19.31 16.97 6.55
CA PRO A 50 20.31 16.43 7.48
C PRO A 50 19.77 15.28 8.34
N GLY A 51 20.62 14.30 8.63
CA GLY A 51 20.23 13.06 9.32
C GLY A 51 19.54 13.27 10.67
N GLN A 52 19.93 14.30 11.42
CA GLN A 52 19.32 14.65 12.72
C GLN A 52 17.84 15.03 12.65
N PHE A 53 17.33 15.42 11.47
CA PHE A 53 15.93 15.75 11.26
C PHE A 53 15.12 14.58 10.68
N LEU A 54 15.77 13.46 10.32
CA LEU A 54 15.07 12.27 9.87
C LEU A 54 14.46 11.54 11.07
N LEU A 55 13.15 11.33 11.07
CA LEU A 55 12.47 10.62 12.16
C LEU A 55 12.52 9.10 11.88
N ASN A 56 13.41 8.40 12.58
CA ASN A 56 13.61 6.95 12.45
C ASN A 56 14.10 6.32 13.76
N ALA A 57 14.24 4.99 13.77
CA ALA A 57 14.67 4.26 14.95
C ALA A 57 16.09 4.64 15.44
N ARG A 58 16.99 5.11 14.57
CA ARG A 58 18.33 5.59 14.98
C ARG A 58 18.23 6.90 15.72
N THR A 59 17.52 7.89 15.16
CA THR A 59 17.41 9.22 15.76
C THR A 59 16.57 9.21 17.03
N LEU A 60 15.65 8.25 17.18
CA LEU A 60 14.89 8.04 18.42
C LEU A 60 15.62 7.21 19.47
N SER A 61 16.72 6.53 19.15
CA SER A 61 17.34 5.51 20.02
C SER A 61 17.65 5.99 21.44
N SER A 62 18.03 7.25 21.61
CA SER A 62 18.35 7.83 22.92
C SER A 62 17.12 8.06 23.82
N LEU A 63 15.92 8.09 23.25
CA LEU A 63 14.65 8.36 23.95
C LEU A 63 13.96 7.08 24.47
N TYR A 64 14.46 5.91 24.09
CA TYR A 64 13.83 4.62 24.35
C TYR A 64 14.81 3.60 24.92
N PRO A 65 14.36 2.67 25.77
CA PRO A 65 15.20 1.59 26.27
C PRO A 65 15.76 0.71 25.14
N GLU A 66 17.04 0.35 25.22
CA GLU A 66 17.68 -0.53 24.22
C GLU A 66 16.91 -1.83 23.93
N PRO A 67 16.31 -2.53 24.93
CA PRO A 67 15.61 -3.78 24.66
C PRO A 67 14.41 -3.69 23.72
N ILE A 68 13.84 -2.50 23.52
CA ILE A 68 12.69 -2.33 22.62
C ILE A 68 13.08 -1.83 21.22
N LEU A 69 14.36 -1.50 20.99
CA LEU A 69 14.84 -0.94 19.73
C LEU A 69 15.02 -2.02 18.64
N PRO A 70 14.83 -1.64 17.35
CA PRO A 70 15.16 -2.49 16.21
C PRO A 70 16.62 -2.94 16.21
N GLN A 71 16.84 -4.10 15.59
CA GLN A 71 18.07 -4.84 15.75
C GLN A 71 19.15 -4.46 14.74
N SER A 72 20.33 -4.04 15.22
CA SER A 72 21.47 -3.72 14.35
C SER A 72 22.42 -4.91 14.13
N THR A 73 22.35 -5.91 15.00
CA THR A 73 23.19 -7.10 14.96
C THR A 73 22.34 -8.35 15.13
N PRO A 74 22.68 -9.46 14.44
CA PRO A 74 21.97 -10.72 14.64
C PRO A 74 22.17 -11.22 16.08
N THR A 75 21.09 -11.64 16.75
CA THR A 75 21.17 -12.32 18.05
C THR A 75 20.52 -13.69 17.97
N TYR A 76 20.99 -14.62 18.80
CA TYR A 76 20.45 -15.97 18.90
C TYR A 76 19.17 -16.06 19.74
N GLU A 77 18.93 -15.09 20.63
CA GLU A 77 17.75 -15.04 21.48
C GLU A 77 16.70 -14.08 20.92
N ALA A 78 15.45 -14.56 20.86
CA ALA A 78 14.29 -13.76 20.48
C ALA A 78 13.86 -12.89 21.68
N ASN A 79 13.83 -11.57 21.50
CA ASN A 79 13.30 -10.65 22.50
C ASN A 79 11.83 -10.29 22.13
N PRO A 80 10.84 -10.72 22.93
CA PRO A 80 9.43 -10.47 22.64
C PRO A 80 9.02 -9.00 22.75
N PHE A 81 9.88 -8.14 23.32
CA PHE A 81 9.62 -6.71 23.50
C PHE A 81 10.24 -5.83 22.41
N ARG A 82 10.94 -6.43 21.44
CA ARG A 82 11.53 -5.67 20.35
C ARG A 82 10.43 -5.15 19.44
N LEU A 83 10.46 -3.84 19.19
CA LEU A 83 9.59 -3.20 18.23
C LEU A 83 10.24 -3.19 16.84
N SER A 84 9.42 -3.32 15.80
CA SER A 84 9.81 -2.89 14.47
C SER A 84 9.97 -1.37 14.42
N SER A 85 10.67 -0.85 13.40
CA SER A 85 10.77 0.60 13.21
C SER A 85 9.40 1.26 13.06
N ILE A 86 8.47 0.63 12.34
CA ILE A 86 7.09 1.12 12.18
C ILE A 86 6.37 1.22 13.53
N GLN A 87 6.50 0.20 14.38
CA GLN A 87 5.88 0.17 15.71
C GLN A 87 6.50 1.23 16.64
N LEU A 88 7.83 1.38 16.63
CA LEU A 88 8.54 2.38 17.43
C LEU A 88 8.16 3.80 17.04
N LEU A 89 8.14 4.10 15.73
CA LEU A 89 7.71 5.40 15.20
C LEU A 89 6.25 5.70 15.55
N SER A 90 5.37 4.72 15.41
CA SER A 90 3.94 4.88 15.73
C SER A 90 3.75 5.15 17.23
N LEU A 91 4.46 4.41 18.09
CA LEU A 91 4.48 4.65 19.53
C LEU A 91 5.00 6.06 19.87
N HIS A 92 6.04 6.53 19.18
CA HIS A 92 6.58 7.86 19.37
C HIS A 92 5.58 8.96 19.01
N LEU A 93 5.01 8.93 17.82
CA LEU A 93 4.00 9.88 17.40
C LEU A 93 2.77 9.86 18.33
N TYR A 94 2.34 8.67 18.76
CA TYR A 94 1.24 8.53 19.73
C TYR A 94 1.57 9.23 21.05
N ARG A 95 2.76 9.02 21.62
CA ARG A 95 3.20 9.69 22.85
C ARG A 95 3.19 11.21 22.71
N VAL A 96 3.68 11.73 21.58
CA VAL A 96 3.69 13.17 21.31
C VAL A 96 2.27 13.72 21.20
N LYS A 97 1.38 13.01 20.48
CA LYS A 97 -0.04 13.34 20.37
C LYS A 97 -0.74 13.40 21.74
N ARG A 98 -0.34 12.53 22.67
CA ARG A 98 -0.81 12.49 24.07
C ARG A 98 -0.12 13.52 24.99
N GLY A 99 0.65 14.45 24.44
CA GLY A 99 1.21 15.59 25.17
C GLY A 99 2.61 15.39 25.72
N ILE A 100 3.31 14.31 25.35
CA ILE A 100 4.77 14.22 25.59
C ILE A 100 5.46 15.24 24.69
N LYS A 101 6.27 16.11 25.28
CA LYS A 101 7.03 17.10 24.51
C LYS A 101 8.14 16.42 23.73
N ASP A 102 8.13 16.59 22.41
CA ASP A 102 9.30 16.39 21.58
C ASP A 102 10.02 17.72 21.37
N VAL A 103 11.35 17.71 21.32
CA VAL A 103 12.16 18.94 21.13
C VAL A 103 12.79 18.98 19.75
N VAL A 104 12.97 17.82 19.12
CA VAL A 104 13.68 17.68 17.84
C VAL A 104 12.69 17.67 16.69
N PHE A 105 11.63 16.88 16.81
CA PHE A 105 10.69 16.59 15.73
C PHE A 105 9.37 17.34 15.86
N ASP A 106 9.16 18.16 16.89
CA ASP A 106 7.87 18.84 17.10
C ASP A 106 7.48 19.73 15.92
N ALA A 107 8.43 20.44 15.31
CA ALA A 107 8.20 21.24 14.12
C ALA A 107 7.67 20.36 12.97
N TYR A 108 8.25 19.18 12.76
CA TYR A 108 7.82 18.22 11.74
C TYR A 108 6.47 17.59 12.07
N ILE A 109 6.29 17.09 13.29
CA ILE A 109 5.07 16.42 13.74
C ILE A 109 3.86 17.35 13.62
N ASN A 110 4.03 18.65 13.91
CA ASN A 110 2.98 19.66 13.74
C ASN A 110 2.60 19.91 12.28
N THR A 111 3.42 19.46 11.32
CA THR A 111 3.10 19.53 9.90
C THR A 111 2.37 18.29 9.39
N LEU A 112 2.31 17.18 10.14
CA LEU A 112 1.63 15.96 9.69
C LEU A 112 0.11 16.18 9.49
N PRO A 113 -0.57 15.42 8.61
CA PRO A 113 -2.03 15.40 8.53
C PRO A 113 -2.65 15.23 9.91
N SER A 114 -3.65 16.06 10.26
CA SER A 114 -4.27 16.03 11.59
C SER A 114 -5.36 14.97 11.73
N SER A 115 -5.86 14.43 10.62
CA SER A 115 -6.96 13.47 10.55
C SER A 115 -6.82 12.57 9.31
N PHE A 116 -7.41 11.38 9.40
CA PHE A 116 -7.53 10.38 8.33
C PHE A 116 -8.99 9.90 8.23
N SER A 117 -9.96 10.80 8.45
CA SER A 117 -11.39 10.49 8.48
C SER A 117 -11.92 9.81 7.21
N ASP A 118 -11.26 10.03 6.07
CA ASP A 118 -11.55 9.45 4.76
C ASP A 118 -10.73 8.19 4.44
N HIS A 119 -9.76 7.82 5.29
CA HIS A 119 -8.98 6.60 5.09
C HIS A 119 -9.85 5.35 5.36
N PRO A 120 -9.83 4.33 4.50
CA PRO A 120 -10.69 3.14 4.63
C PRO A 120 -10.64 2.46 6.00
N VAL A 121 -9.45 2.28 6.58
CA VAL A 121 -9.28 1.66 7.90
C VAL A 121 -9.85 2.53 9.05
N ALA A 122 -9.80 3.86 8.93
CA ALA A 122 -10.41 4.74 9.92
C ALA A 122 -11.94 4.63 9.87
N LEU A 123 -12.51 4.57 8.66
CA LEU A 123 -13.94 4.33 8.46
C LEU A 123 -14.39 2.99 9.03
N MET A 124 -13.57 1.96 8.90
CA MET A 124 -13.86 0.64 9.46
C MET A 124 -13.92 0.60 10.99
N GLN A 125 -13.42 1.62 11.70
CA GLN A 125 -13.60 1.71 13.15
C GLN A 125 -15.05 2.03 13.53
N HIS A 126 -15.89 2.46 12.59
CA HIS A 126 -17.32 2.65 12.78
C HIS A 126 -18.10 1.45 12.22
N PRO A 127 -18.83 0.66 13.04
CA PRO A 127 -19.47 -0.59 12.61
C PRO A 127 -20.40 -0.45 11.38
N GLU A 128 -21.17 0.64 11.32
CA GLU A 128 -22.08 0.92 10.19
C GLU A 128 -21.30 1.18 8.89
N LEU A 129 -20.26 2.02 8.95
CA LEU A 129 -19.43 2.34 7.80
C LEU A 129 -18.55 1.14 7.40
N ARG A 130 -18.07 0.35 8.36
CA ARG A 130 -17.34 -0.89 8.11
C ARG A 130 -18.17 -1.87 7.27
N ALA A 131 -19.42 -2.13 7.68
CA ALA A 131 -20.32 -3.03 6.97
C ALA A 131 -20.67 -2.50 5.57
N LEU A 132 -20.90 -1.18 5.45
CA LEU A 132 -21.19 -0.54 4.18
C LEU A 132 -19.97 -0.58 3.24
N LEU A 133 -18.79 -0.19 3.70
CA LEU A 133 -17.55 -0.18 2.93
C LEU A 133 -17.22 -1.57 2.38
N LEU A 134 -17.22 -2.59 3.23
CA LEU A 134 -16.95 -3.98 2.83
C LEU A 134 -17.98 -4.54 1.84
N LYS A 135 -19.21 -4.01 1.82
CA LYS A 135 -20.24 -4.36 0.83
C LYS A 135 -20.01 -3.68 -0.53
N LEU A 136 -19.41 -2.51 -0.52
CA LEU A 136 -19.25 -1.65 -1.70
C LEU A 136 -17.94 -1.92 -2.46
N VAL A 137 -16.84 -2.24 -1.77
CA VAL A 137 -15.56 -2.54 -2.43
C VAL A 137 -15.55 -3.91 -3.11
N PRO A 138 -14.65 -4.14 -4.09
CA PRO A 138 -14.33 -5.49 -4.56
C PRO A 138 -13.94 -6.44 -3.43
N VAL A 139 -14.27 -7.72 -3.56
CA VAL A 139 -14.05 -8.72 -2.49
C VAL A 139 -12.57 -8.85 -2.15
N SER A 140 -11.70 -8.80 -3.15
CA SER A 140 -10.23 -8.81 -3.00
C SER A 140 -9.76 -7.64 -2.13
N ILE A 141 -10.22 -6.43 -2.43
CA ILE A 141 -9.91 -5.21 -1.67
C ILE A 141 -10.49 -5.28 -0.25
N GLY A 142 -11.69 -5.83 -0.09
CA GLY A 142 -12.26 -6.10 1.24
C GLY A 142 -11.36 -6.99 2.11
N ARG A 143 -10.73 -8.01 1.53
CA ARG A 143 -9.73 -8.86 2.24
C ARG A 143 -8.48 -8.07 2.61
N MET A 144 -7.99 -7.20 1.72
CA MET A 144 -6.84 -6.34 1.99
C MET A 144 -7.13 -5.38 3.15
N LEU A 145 -8.27 -4.70 3.12
CA LEU A 145 -8.71 -3.81 4.21
C LEU A 145 -8.80 -4.51 5.56
N LEU A 146 -9.33 -5.73 5.59
CA LEU A 146 -9.38 -6.54 6.81
C LEU A 146 -7.98 -6.88 7.33
N ALA A 147 -7.02 -7.14 6.43
CA ALA A 147 -5.64 -7.39 6.81
C ALA A 147 -4.97 -6.12 7.40
N VAL A 148 -5.19 -4.94 6.81
CA VAL A 148 -4.69 -3.68 7.35
C VAL A 148 -5.33 -3.37 8.71
N GLU A 149 -6.65 -3.54 8.84
CA GLU A 149 -7.37 -3.39 10.12
C GLU A 149 -6.79 -4.31 11.21
N GLN A 150 -6.48 -5.57 10.85
CA GLN A 150 -5.90 -6.53 11.78
C GLN A 150 -4.47 -6.14 12.19
N ARG A 151 -3.64 -5.66 11.24
CA ARG A 151 -2.28 -5.19 11.51
C ARG A 151 -2.27 -4.02 12.50
N LEU A 152 -3.15 -3.04 12.30
CA LEU A 152 -3.33 -1.92 13.23
C LEU A 152 -3.68 -2.41 14.65
N LYS A 153 -4.61 -3.37 14.76
CA LYS A 153 -5.01 -3.95 16.04
C LYS A 153 -3.88 -4.70 16.74
N ASP A 154 -3.08 -5.44 15.98
CA ASP A 154 -1.97 -6.21 16.54
C ASP A 154 -0.81 -5.31 16.96
N ASP A 155 -0.49 -4.28 16.17
CA ASP A 155 0.50 -3.26 16.55
C ASP A 155 0.07 -2.46 17.78
N TRP A 156 -1.23 -2.16 17.93
CA TRP A 156 -1.76 -1.53 19.14
C TRP A 156 -1.58 -2.41 20.38
N LYS A 157 -1.88 -3.72 20.29
CA LYS A 157 -1.65 -4.67 21.41
C LYS A 157 -0.18 -4.72 21.82
N ILE A 158 0.74 -4.61 20.86
CA ILE A 158 2.17 -4.55 21.14
C ILE A 158 2.51 -3.23 21.84
N ALA A 159 2.04 -2.09 21.31
CA ALA A 159 2.31 -0.77 21.87
C ALA A 159 1.81 -0.61 23.31
N ILE A 160 0.59 -1.07 23.61
CA ILE A 160 0.04 -1.04 24.98
C ILE A 160 0.84 -1.93 25.93
N GLY A 161 1.25 -3.13 25.50
CA GLY A 161 2.09 -4.02 26.29
C GLY A 161 3.48 -3.44 26.60
N ILE A 162 4.05 -2.64 25.69
CA ILE A 162 5.28 -1.87 25.96
C ILE A 162 5.02 -0.75 26.97
N LEU A 163 3.92 -0.01 26.83
CA LEU A 163 3.59 1.09 27.75
C LEU A 163 3.32 0.59 29.18
N GLU A 164 2.73 -0.60 29.33
CA GLU A 164 2.54 -1.27 30.62
C GLU A 164 3.86 -1.68 31.28
N GLN A 165 4.81 -2.19 30.50
CA GLN A 165 6.13 -2.62 31.00
C GLN A 165 7.10 -1.47 31.24
N PHE A 166 6.98 -0.39 30.49
CA PHE A 166 7.80 0.80 30.61
C PHE A 166 6.92 2.03 30.95
N PRO A 167 6.34 2.12 32.17
CA PRO A 167 5.46 3.23 32.54
C PRO A 167 6.12 4.61 32.47
N SER A 168 7.46 4.69 32.47
CA SER A 168 8.20 5.94 32.25
C SER A 168 7.97 6.54 30.84
N LEU A 169 7.53 5.72 29.88
CA LEU A 169 7.16 6.18 28.54
C LEU A 169 5.79 6.88 28.54
N LEU A 170 4.94 6.64 29.54
CA LEU A 170 3.66 7.32 29.74
C LEU A 170 3.85 8.61 30.57
N SER A 171 3.12 9.67 30.21
CA SER A 171 3.03 10.87 31.05
C SER A 171 2.24 10.59 32.34
N LEU A 172 2.59 11.26 33.44
CA LEU A 172 1.88 11.23 34.73
C LEU A 172 0.39 11.65 34.63
N MET A 173 -0.03 12.32 33.56
CA MET A 173 -1.40 12.85 33.39
C MET A 173 -2.43 11.85 32.88
N SER A 174 -2.03 10.63 32.50
CA SER A 174 -2.90 9.66 31.81
C SER A 174 -3.02 8.31 32.51
N LYS A 175 -2.83 8.26 33.84
CA LYS A 175 -3.02 7.02 34.64
C LYS A 175 -4.47 6.51 34.71
N GLY A 176 -5.44 7.21 34.10
CA GLY A 176 -6.87 6.86 34.14
C GLY A 176 -7.50 6.45 32.81
N GLU A 177 -6.77 6.45 31.69
CA GLU A 177 -7.33 6.22 30.34
C GLU A 177 -6.62 5.09 29.58
N VAL A 178 -6.19 4.04 30.28
CA VAL A 178 -5.95 2.77 29.59
C VAL A 178 -7.34 2.16 29.39
N GLY A 179 -8.01 2.60 28.32
CA GLY A 179 -9.31 2.09 27.91
C GLY A 179 -9.25 0.59 27.58
N ASP A 180 -10.36 0.03 27.14
CA ASP A 180 -10.39 -1.35 26.67
C ASP A 180 -9.31 -1.57 25.59
N SER A 181 -8.33 -2.44 25.88
CA SER A 181 -7.26 -2.85 24.96
C SER A 181 -7.77 -3.37 23.61
N SER A 182 -9.06 -3.74 23.53
CA SER A 182 -9.72 -4.19 22.30
C SER A 182 -10.02 -3.05 21.31
N LEU A 183 -10.07 -1.80 21.79
CA LEU A 183 -10.34 -0.62 20.98
C LEU A 183 -9.06 0.17 20.74
N VAL A 184 -8.77 0.42 19.45
CA VAL A 184 -7.60 1.22 19.05
C VAL A 184 -7.94 2.71 19.27
N PRO A 185 -7.16 3.46 20.09
CA PRO A 185 -7.38 4.89 20.26
C PRO A 185 -7.18 5.66 18.95
N GLU A 186 -8.00 6.69 18.73
CA GLU A 186 -7.87 7.57 17.55
C GLU A 186 -6.47 8.18 17.43
N ASP A 187 -5.87 8.58 18.56
CA ASP A 187 -4.51 9.11 18.62
C ASP A 187 -3.46 8.09 18.14
N TYR A 188 -3.64 6.80 18.45
CA TYR A 188 -2.72 5.74 18.00
C TYR A 188 -2.93 5.43 16.52
N MET A 189 -4.19 5.36 16.07
CA MET A 189 -4.49 5.18 14.64
C MET A 189 -3.94 6.33 13.80
N TRP A 190 -4.05 7.58 14.27
CA TRP A 190 -3.42 8.74 13.64
C TRP A 190 -1.91 8.58 13.52
N ALA A 191 -1.26 8.11 14.59
CA ALA A 191 0.19 7.86 14.61
C ALA A 191 0.56 6.77 13.60
N TRP A 192 -0.13 5.63 13.66
CA TRP A 192 0.10 4.46 12.81
C TRP A 192 -0.12 4.78 11.33
N LEU A 193 -1.19 5.49 10.98
CA LEU A 193 -1.45 5.90 9.59
C LEU A 193 -0.42 6.91 9.09
N ASN A 194 0.04 7.86 9.92
CA ASN A 194 1.12 8.75 9.52
C ASN A 194 2.41 7.99 9.18
N VAL A 195 2.79 7.01 10.00
CA VAL A 195 4.00 6.21 9.75
C VAL A 195 3.84 5.36 8.49
N ASN A 196 2.76 4.58 8.39
CA ASN A 196 2.58 3.62 7.28
C ASN A 196 2.38 4.30 5.91
N THR A 197 1.89 5.54 5.87
CA THR A 197 1.65 6.27 4.61
C THR A 197 2.79 7.20 4.19
N ARG A 198 3.83 7.37 5.03
CA ARG A 198 4.87 8.41 4.83
C ARG A 198 6.31 7.93 5.04
N CYS A 199 6.50 6.73 5.56
CA CYS A 199 7.83 6.16 5.66
C CYS A 199 8.42 5.85 4.28
N LEU A 200 9.72 6.10 4.16
CA LEU A 200 10.54 5.78 3.01
C LEU A 200 11.61 4.78 3.44
N TYR A 201 12.06 3.94 2.51
CA TYR A 201 13.23 3.12 2.74
C TYR A 201 14.46 4.02 2.95
N HIS A 202 15.23 3.72 3.98
CA HIS A 202 16.52 4.34 4.24
C HIS A 202 17.40 3.31 4.95
N ASP A 203 18.53 2.97 4.36
CA ASP A 203 19.43 1.97 4.93
C ASP A 203 20.06 2.48 6.23
N LEU A 204 19.52 1.99 7.34
CA LEU A 204 19.91 2.32 8.70
C LEU A 204 20.78 1.22 9.32
N ASN A 205 21.25 0.24 8.54
CA ASN A 205 21.96 -0.96 9.00
C ASN A 205 21.18 -1.77 10.05
N PHE A 206 19.87 -1.91 9.92
CA PHE A 206 19.12 -2.89 10.69
C PHE A 206 19.11 -4.24 9.98
N VAL A 207 19.14 -5.32 10.76
CA VAL A 207 19.18 -6.71 10.26
C VAL A 207 17.94 -7.03 9.43
N ASN A 208 16.77 -6.57 9.90
CA ASN A 208 15.54 -6.73 9.16
C ASN A 208 15.37 -5.56 8.19
N SER A 209 15.25 -5.87 6.89
CA SER A 209 15.07 -4.86 5.85
C SER A 209 13.86 -3.95 6.11
N SER A 210 12.77 -4.48 6.68
CA SER A 210 11.57 -3.69 6.98
C SER A 210 11.77 -2.65 8.09
N ASP A 211 12.86 -2.75 8.86
CA ASP A 211 13.21 -1.77 9.89
C ASP A 211 14.05 -0.61 9.34
N ASN A 212 14.57 -0.74 8.11
CA ASN A 212 15.34 0.30 7.42
C ASN A 212 14.40 1.32 6.76
N VAL A 213 13.67 2.04 7.60
CA VAL A 213 12.70 3.04 7.20
C VAL A 213 12.86 4.34 7.97
N THR A 214 12.50 5.46 7.34
CA THR A 214 12.50 6.79 7.97
C THR A 214 11.29 7.60 7.50
N MET A 215 10.76 8.44 8.37
CA MET A 215 9.93 9.56 7.94
C MET A 215 10.88 10.73 7.62
N CYS A 216 10.82 11.23 6.38
CA CYS A 216 11.71 12.28 5.88
C CYS A 216 10.92 13.59 5.79
N PRO A 217 11.12 14.55 6.73
CA PRO A 217 10.43 15.83 6.68
C PRO A 217 10.65 16.54 5.36
N ILE A 218 9.71 17.42 4.98
CA ILE A 218 9.65 18.11 3.68
C ILE A 218 9.28 17.15 2.56
N LEU A 219 10.05 16.08 2.36
CA LEU A 219 9.88 15.17 1.24
C LEU A 219 8.56 14.40 1.27
N ASP A 220 8.09 13.99 2.45
CA ASP A 220 6.86 13.24 2.63
C ASP A 220 5.57 14.02 2.24
N PHE A 221 5.71 15.28 1.85
CA PHE A 221 4.65 16.08 1.23
C PHE A 221 4.50 15.80 -0.27
N ALA A 222 5.47 15.16 -0.92
CA ALA A 222 5.39 14.84 -2.34
C ALA A 222 4.36 13.73 -2.56
N ASN A 223 3.38 14.00 -3.41
CA ASN A 223 2.32 13.03 -3.74
C ASN A 223 2.83 11.92 -4.65
N HIS A 224 2.07 10.83 -4.73
CA HIS A 224 2.40 9.70 -5.58
C HIS A 224 2.15 9.98 -7.07
N THR A 225 3.04 9.46 -7.93
CA THR A 225 2.79 9.27 -9.37
C THR A 225 3.21 7.87 -9.80
N SER A 226 2.46 7.27 -10.74
CA SER A 226 2.86 6.05 -11.44
C SER A 226 3.86 6.32 -12.57
N VAL A 227 4.00 7.58 -13.01
CA VAL A 227 4.83 7.96 -14.15
C VAL A 227 6.27 8.22 -13.69
N TYR A 228 7.19 7.33 -14.08
CA TYR A 228 8.59 7.38 -13.64
C TYR A 228 9.29 8.72 -13.98
N SER A 229 9.03 9.27 -15.17
CA SER A 229 9.65 10.53 -15.63
C SER A 229 9.25 11.77 -14.83
N LEU A 230 8.21 11.68 -14.01
CA LEU A 230 7.70 12.75 -13.16
C LEU A 230 8.13 12.60 -11.69
N SER A 231 8.84 11.52 -11.35
CA SER A 231 9.33 11.27 -10.00
C SER A 231 10.78 11.75 -9.82
N ILE A 232 11.14 12.07 -8.57
CA ILE A 232 12.51 12.42 -8.19
C ILE A 232 13.29 11.18 -7.74
N THR A 233 14.61 11.24 -7.85
CA THR A 233 15.51 10.13 -7.46
C THR A 233 16.28 10.48 -6.20
N GLN A 234 16.47 9.49 -5.34
CA GLN A 234 17.35 9.60 -4.17
C GLN A 234 18.81 9.48 -4.62
N ASP A 235 19.70 10.25 -4.00
CA ASP A 235 21.15 10.06 -4.15
C ASP A 235 21.60 8.79 -3.39
N GLU A 236 22.45 7.97 -4.00
CA GLU A 236 22.87 6.67 -3.46
C GLU A 236 23.88 6.76 -2.30
N PHE A 237 24.27 7.98 -1.87
CA PHE A 237 25.35 8.17 -0.92
C PHE A 237 24.90 8.88 0.36
N ALA A 238 24.59 8.09 1.40
CA ALA A 238 25.30 8.11 2.68
C ALA A 238 24.52 7.30 3.73
N LEU A 239 25.14 6.23 4.23
CA LEU A 239 24.72 5.64 5.50
C LEU A 239 24.79 6.72 6.59
N GLY A 240 23.65 7.09 7.17
CA GLY A 240 23.59 7.84 8.43
C GLY A 240 23.79 9.37 8.40
N ASP A 241 24.07 10.02 7.26
CA ASP A 241 24.37 11.47 7.26
C ASP A 241 23.17 12.38 6.88
N GLY A 242 22.17 11.86 6.16
CA GLY A 242 21.01 12.62 5.70
C GLY A 242 20.34 11.94 4.50
N MET A 243 19.36 12.61 3.90
CA MET A 243 18.79 12.18 2.61
C MET A 243 18.76 13.33 1.62
N THR A 244 19.32 13.08 0.43
CA THR A 244 19.38 14.04 -0.68
C THR A 244 18.60 13.50 -1.87
N PHE A 245 17.81 14.37 -2.48
CA PHE A 245 16.96 14.04 -3.63
C PHE A 245 17.27 14.99 -4.78
N LEU A 246 17.40 14.40 -5.96
CA LEU A 246 17.71 15.10 -7.20
C LEU A 246 16.53 15.01 -8.17
N THR A 247 16.39 16.04 -8.99
CA THR A 247 15.47 16.01 -10.13
C THR A 247 15.96 15.00 -11.16
N SER A 248 15.07 14.17 -11.70
CA SER A 248 15.43 13.26 -12.80
C SER A 248 15.35 13.93 -14.18
N THR A 249 14.48 14.95 -14.30
CA THR A 249 14.28 15.77 -15.50
C THR A 249 14.17 17.25 -15.10
N PRO A 250 14.30 18.21 -16.03
CA PRO A 250 14.10 19.63 -15.70
C PRO A 250 12.66 19.88 -15.24
N ILE A 251 12.49 20.67 -14.17
CA ILE A 251 11.18 20.98 -13.58
C ILE A 251 10.96 22.48 -13.62
N LYS A 252 9.80 22.92 -14.10
CA LYS A 252 9.45 24.34 -14.14
C LYS A 252 8.97 24.86 -12.79
N GLU A 253 9.23 26.15 -12.54
CA GLU A 253 8.67 26.85 -11.40
C GLU A 253 7.15 26.60 -11.30
N GLY A 254 6.69 26.31 -10.09
CA GLY A 254 5.28 26.07 -9.80
C GLY A 254 4.73 24.73 -10.30
N ASN A 255 5.55 23.84 -10.86
CA ASN A 255 5.15 22.45 -11.12
C ASN A 255 5.23 21.63 -9.84
N GLN A 256 4.31 20.66 -9.71
CA GLN A 256 4.27 19.74 -8.57
C GLN A 256 5.39 18.70 -8.69
N ILE A 257 6.01 18.39 -7.56
CA ILE A 257 7.00 17.33 -7.38
C ILE A 257 6.28 16.08 -6.90
N PHE A 258 6.60 14.95 -7.52
CA PHE A 258 6.02 13.66 -7.16
C PHE A 258 7.08 12.65 -6.75
N LEU A 259 6.64 11.63 -6.00
CA LEU A 259 7.40 10.44 -5.66
C LEU A 259 6.73 9.19 -6.21
N ARG A 260 7.53 8.17 -6.48
CA ARG A 260 7.02 6.82 -6.69
C ARG A 260 7.16 6.05 -5.38
N TYR A 261 6.05 5.83 -4.69
CA TYR A 261 6.04 5.09 -3.43
C TYR A 261 6.39 3.60 -3.65
N GLY A 262 6.05 3.09 -4.83
CA GLY A 262 6.37 1.75 -5.30
C GLY A 262 5.57 1.43 -6.57
N PRO A 263 5.74 0.25 -7.17
CA PRO A 263 4.87 -0.28 -8.22
C PRO A 263 3.56 -0.79 -7.59
N HIS A 264 2.73 0.11 -7.07
CA HIS A 264 1.53 -0.26 -6.33
C HIS A 264 0.27 -0.17 -7.20
N SER A 265 -0.57 -1.20 -7.16
CA SER A 265 -1.92 -1.17 -7.75
C SER A 265 -2.85 -0.25 -6.96
N ASN A 266 -3.93 0.20 -7.59
CA ASN A 266 -4.95 1.01 -6.91
C ASN A 266 -5.60 0.25 -5.73
N ALA A 267 -5.69 -1.09 -5.81
CA ALA A 267 -6.13 -1.91 -4.68
C ALA A 267 -5.23 -1.74 -3.45
N PHE A 268 -3.91 -1.70 -3.65
CA PHE A 268 -2.94 -1.46 -2.59
C PHE A 268 -2.95 -0.01 -2.10
N LEU A 269 -2.93 0.95 -3.03
CA LEU A 269 -2.98 2.39 -2.70
C LEU A 269 -4.24 2.73 -1.90
N PHE A 270 -5.40 2.19 -2.26
CA PHE A 270 -6.63 2.41 -1.52
C PHE A 270 -6.55 1.80 -0.12
N SER A 271 -6.04 0.57 -0.01
CA SER A 271 -6.06 -0.17 1.25
C SER A 271 -5.05 0.34 2.28
N GLU A 272 -3.84 0.71 1.82
CA GLU A 272 -2.72 1.12 2.68
C GLU A 272 -2.54 2.64 2.78
N TYR A 273 -2.86 3.40 1.71
CA TYR A 273 -2.66 4.86 1.65
C TYR A 273 -3.96 5.67 1.61
N GLY A 274 -5.11 5.05 1.38
CA GLY A 274 -6.41 5.71 1.34
C GLY A 274 -6.68 6.56 0.11
N PHE A 275 -5.99 6.32 -1.01
CA PHE A 275 -6.27 6.99 -2.29
C PHE A 275 -6.19 6.05 -3.49
N VAL A 276 -6.75 6.47 -4.63
CA VAL A 276 -6.60 5.77 -5.92
C VAL A 276 -6.12 6.75 -6.98
N LEU A 277 -5.26 6.29 -7.88
CA LEU A 277 -4.87 7.05 -9.06
C LEU A 277 -6.01 7.07 -10.08
N PRO A 278 -6.13 8.13 -10.89
CA PRO A 278 -7.05 8.13 -12.02
C PRO A 278 -6.60 7.08 -13.05
N LEU A 279 -7.58 6.37 -13.62
CA LEU A 279 -7.40 5.70 -14.91
C LEU A 279 -7.46 6.82 -15.96
N ASN A 280 -6.33 7.26 -16.50
CA ASN A 280 -6.34 8.20 -17.63
C ASN A 280 -6.80 7.44 -18.88
N ILE A 281 -8.12 7.34 -19.04
CA ILE A 281 -8.78 6.76 -20.23
C ILE A 281 -8.88 7.83 -21.34
N GLU A 282 -8.61 9.10 -21.01
CA GLU A 282 -8.62 10.23 -21.93
C GLU A 282 -7.17 10.61 -22.32
N ASP A 283 -6.91 10.73 -23.62
CA ASP A 283 -5.65 11.11 -24.28
C ASP A 283 -4.53 10.06 -24.43
N THR A 284 -4.68 9.15 -25.42
CA THR A 284 -3.62 8.41 -26.16
C THR A 284 -2.59 7.58 -25.38
N HIS A 285 -2.56 7.64 -24.05
CA HIS A 285 -1.76 6.81 -23.17
C HIS A 285 -2.71 5.94 -22.36
N LEU A 286 -2.89 4.69 -22.80
CA LEU A 286 -3.62 3.70 -22.02
C LEU A 286 -2.94 3.55 -20.67
N THR A 287 -3.65 3.85 -19.57
CA THR A 287 -3.08 3.64 -18.24
C THR A 287 -2.91 2.18 -17.97
N ASP A 288 -1.74 1.87 -17.41
CA ASP A 288 -1.52 0.59 -16.76
C ASP A 288 -2.55 0.41 -15.65
N GLY A 289 -2.99 -0.83 -15.47
CA GLY A 289 -3.98 -1.18 -14.45
C GLY A 289 -3.73 -2.60 -13.99
N GLU A 290 -4.04 -2.89 -12.73
CA GLU A 290 -3.86 -4.21 -12.15
C GLU A 290 -5.00 -4.51 -11.19
N ILE A 291 -5.61 -5.68 -11.35
CA ILE A 291 -6.67 -6.16 -10.45
C ILE A 291 -6.36 -7.55 -9.92
N LEU A 292 -6.72 -7.78 -8.66
CA LEU A 292 -6.61 -9.07 -7.99
C LEU A 292 -7.90 -9.88 -8.18
N ILE A 293 -7.78 -11.05 -8.81
CA ILE A 293 -8.90 -11.95 -9.16
C ILE A 293 -8.96 -13.21 -8.28
N ASP A 294 -8.28 -13.19 -7.13
CA ASP A 294 -8.26 -14.32 -6.19
C ASP A 294 -9.65 -14.87 -5.84
N PRO A 295 -10.66 -14.04 -5.50
CA PRO A 295 -11.99 -14.55 -5.21
C PRO A 295 -12.63 -15.28 -6.40
N ASP A 296 -12.36 -14.85 -7.64
CA ASP A 296 -12.91 -15.45 -8.85
C ASP A 296 -12.26 -16.81 -9.15
N MET A 297 -10.94 -16.89 -9.01
CA MET A 297 -10.18 -18.12 -9.19
C MET A 297 -10.52 -19.15 -8.11
N GLU A 298 -10.60 -18.72 -6.85
CA GLU A 298 -11.03 -19.59 -5.75
C GLU A 298 -12.45 -20.14 -5.98
N GLU A 299 -13.39 -19.30 -6.40
CA GLU A 299 -14.77 -19.75 -6.67
C GLU A 299 -14.81 -20.72 -7.86
N LEU A 300 -14.01 -20.47 -8.91
CA LEU A 300 -13.90 -21.36 -10.05
C LEU A 300 -13.35 -22.73 -9.64
N LEU A 301 -12.22 -22.76 -8.92
CA LEU A 301 -11.58 -23.99 -8.48
C LEU A 301 -12.47 -24.80 -7.52
N ARG A 302 -13.21 -24.14 -6.62
CA ARG A 302 -14.14 -24.80 -5.68
C ARG A 302 -15.28 -25.56 -6.37
N LYS A 303 -15.53 -25.33 -7.66
CA LYS A 303 -16.55 -26.06 -8.43
C LYS A 303 -16.09 -27.47 -8.83
N THR A 304 -14.80 -27.79 -8.72
CA THR A 304 -14.30 -29.12 -9.05
C THR A 304 -14.43 -30.08 -7.87
N LYS A 305 -14.66 -31.37 -8.16
CA LYS A 305 -14.76 -32.42 -7.12
C LYS A 305 -13.43 -32.70 -6.43
N ASP A 306 -12.34 -32.41 -7.13
CA ASP A 306 -10.95 -32.58 -6.74
C ASP A 306 -10.30 -31.25 -6.31
N PHE A 307 -11.09 -30.32 -5.76
CA PHE A 307 -10.60 -29.00 -5.33
C PHE A 307 -9.45 -29.10 -4.33
N MET A 308 -9.59 -29.91 -3.27
CA MET A 308 -8.58 -30.01 -2.20
C MET A 308 -7.18 -30.38 -2.71
N PRO A 309 -6.99 -31.47 -3.50
CA PRO A 309 -5.67 -31.79 -4.03
C PRO A 309 -5.16 -30.75 -5.04
N LYS A 310 -6.05 -30.07 -5.78
CA LYS A 310 -5.64 -28.96 -6.66
C LYS A 310 -5.11 -27.75 -5.87
N GLU A 311 -5.80 -27.39 -4.79
CA GLU A 311 -5.37 -26.31 -3.90
C GLU A 311 -4.01 -26.63 -3.26
N GLU A 312 -3.83 -27.85 -2.75
CA GLU A 312 -2.56 -28.30 -2.16
C GLU A 312 -1.42 -28.25 -3.19
N LEU A 313 -1.65 -28.77 -4.39
CA LEU A 313 -0.64 -28.76 -5.46
C LEU A 313 -0.26 -27.34 -5.89
N LEU A 314 -1.24 -26.44 -6.01
CA LEU A 314 -0.96 -25.03 -6.33
C LEU A 314 -0.18 -24.34 -5.21
N LYS A 315 -0.46 -24.65 -3.94
CA LYS A 315 0.32 -24.12 -2.80
C LYS A 315 1.74 -24.65 -2.82
N ASP A 316 1.92 -25.96 -2.99
CA ASP A 316 3.23 -26.63 -3.02
C ASP A 316 4.11 -26.11 -4.17
N ARG A 317 3.50 -25.73 -5.30
CA ARG A 317 4.21 -25.17 -6.45
C ARG A 317 4.28 -23.64 -6.45
N ASN A 318 3.77 -22.96 -5.42
CA ASN A 318 3.73 -21.49 -5.31
C ASN A 318 2.94 -20.79 -6.44
N TYR A 319 1.82 -21.38 -6.84
CA TYR A 319 0.86 -20.88 -7.83
C TYR A 319 -0.55 -20.62 -7.24
N TRP A 320 -0.71 -20.73 -5.91
CA TRP A 320 -1.95 -20.43 -5.22
C TRP A 320 -2.02 -18.96 -4.80
N GLY A 321 -3.09 -18.26 -5.19
CA GLY A 321 -3.33 -16.86 -4.83
C GLY A 321 -2.45 -15.88 -5.61
N ASP A 322 -2.72 -14.58 -5.40
CA ASP A 322 -2.05 -13.48 -6.11
C ASP A 322 -2.15 -13.69 -7.64
N TRP A 323 -3.35 -14.10 -8.04
CA TRP A 323 -3.80 -14.16 -9.42
C TRP A 323 -4.28 -12.77 -9.83
N THR A 324 -3.64 -12.18 -10.82
CA THR A 324 -3.96 -10.83 -11.26
C THR A 324 -4.25 -10.79 -12.75
N PHE A 325 -5.05 -9.81 -13.15
CA PHE A 325 -5.09 -9.32 -14.51
C PHE A 325 -4.42 -7.96 -14.53
N HIS A 326 -3.67 -7.68 -15.60
CA HIS A 326 -3.03 -6.39 -15.77
C HIS A 326 -3.18 -5.88 -17.19
N VAL A 327 -3.11 -4.56 -17.36
CA VAL A 327 -2.91 -3.89 -18.64
C VAL A 327 -1.56 -3.21 -18.57
N GLU A 328 -0.70 -3.49 -19.54
CA GLU A 328 0.60 -2.82 -19.70
C GLU A 328 0.78 -2.45 -21.17
N GLY A 329 1.13 -1.19 -21.45
CA GLY A 329 1.32 -0.73 -22.83
C GLY A 329 0.06 -0.88 -23.70
N GLY A 330 -1.12 -0.86 -23.07
CA GLY A 330 -2.41 -1.02 -23.74
C GLY A 330 -2.84 -2.45 -24.05
N VAL A 331 -2.09 -3.46 -23.59
CA VAL A 331 -2.42 -4.87 -23.80
C VAL A 331 -2.78 -5.51 -22.48
N GLY A 332 -4.00 -6.05 -22.40
CA GLY A 332 -4.45 -6.82 -21.23
C GLY A 332 -3.85 -8.22 -21.23
N ARG A 333 -3.33 -8.66 -20.08
CA ARG A 333 -2.75 -9.99 -19.87
C ARG A 333 -3.17 -10.57 -18.52
N PRO A 334 -3.41 -11.89 -18.43
CA PRO A 334 -3.46 -12.56 -17.15
C PRO A 334 -2.04 -12.71 -16.58
N SER A 335 -1.91 -12.76 -15.25
CA SER A 335 -0.63 -13.07 -14.63
C SER A 335 -0.20 -14.49 -14.93
N TYR A 336 1.11 -14.73 -14.87
CA TYR A 336 1.70 -16.06 -15.09
C TYR A 336 1.15 -17.11 -14.13
N ARG A 337 0.50 -16.71 -13.02
CA ARG A 337 -0.12 -17.64 -12.06
C ARG A 337 -1.48 -18.14 -12.49
N VAL A 338 -2.21 -17.36 -13.31
CA VAL A 338 -3.56 -17.72 -13.76
C VAL A 338 -3.51 -18.91 -14.71
N ILE A 339 -2.56 -18.92 -15.65
CA ILE A 339 -2.49 -19.95 -16.68
C ILE A 339 -2.25 -21.35 -16.10
N PRO A 340 -1.25 -21.60 -15.23
CA PRO A 340 -1.07 -22.91 -14.60
C PRO A 340 -2.27 -23.32 -13.73
N ALA A 341 -2.92 -22.38 -13.04
CA ALA A 341 -4.11 -22.67 -12.25
C ALA A 341 -5.30 -23.11 -13.13
N LEU A 342 -5.54 -22.44 -14.26
CA LEU A 342 -6.57 -22.83 -15.23
C LEU A 342 -6.24 -24.15 -15.95
N ARG A 343 -4.96 -24.37 -16.31
CA ARG A 343 -4.52 -25.65 -16.87
C ARG A 343 -4.81 -26.80 -15.91
N LEU A 344 -4.49 -26.63 -14.62
CA LEU A 344 -4.79 -27.62 -13.58
C LEU A 344 -6.30 -27.79 -13.37
N PHE A 345 -7.07 -26.70 -13.41
CA PHE A 345 -8.53 -26.74 -13.28
C PHE A 345 -9.16 -27.73 -14.27
N HIS A 346 -8.64 -27.80 -15.50
CA HIS A 346 -9.10 -28.69 -16.57
C HIS A 346 -8.53 -30.11 -16.55
N ILE A 347 -7.71 -30.47 -15.57
CA ILE A 347 -7.22 -31.84 -15.35
C ILE A 347 -8.10 -32.53 -14.31
N SER A 348 -8.41 -33.81 -14.50
CA SER A 348 -9.06 -34.63 -13.48
C SER A 348 -8.01 -35.33 -12.62
N LEU A 349 -7.94 -34.98 -11.33
CA LEU A 349 -7.09 -35.67 -10.37
C LEU A 349 -7.84 -36.89 -9.81
N ASN A 350 -7.36 -38.10 -10.12
CA ASN A 350 -7.91 -39.33 -9.55
C ASN A 350 -7.40 -39.52 -8.12
N CYS A 351 -8.30 -39.89 -7.19
CA CYS A 351 -7.96 -40.13 -5.79
C CYS A 351 -7.07 -41.37 -5.55
N ASN A 352 -6.79 -42.17 -6.58
CA ASN A 352 -6.23 -43.53 -6.46
C ASN A 352 -4.72 -43.63 -6.76
N GLY A 353 -3.97 -42.53 -6.75
CA GLY A 353 -2.50 -42.55 -6.77
C GLY A 353 -1.84 -42.80 -8.13
N ASP A 354 -2.60 -43.03 -9.20
CA ASP A 354 -2.06 -42.99 -10.56
C ASP A 354 -1.92 -41.52 -11.00
N THR A 355 -0.66 -41.05 -11.05
CA THR A 355 -0.30 -39.78 -11.68
C THR A 355 -0.81 -39.80 -13.11
N SER A 356 -1.90 -39.09 -13.40
CA SER A 356 -2.41 -39.01 -14.77
C SER A 356 -1.32 -38.44 -15.67
N THR A 357 -1.19 -38.94 -16.90
CA THR A 357 -0.23 -38.40 -17.88
C THR A 357 -0.37 -36.88 -18.00
N GLU A 358 -1.59 -36.36 -17.90
CA GLU A 358 -1.89 -34.92 -17.89
C GLU A 358 -1.30 -34.18 -16.69
N LEU A 359 -1.34 -34.76 -15.48
CA LEU A 359 -0.72 -34.16 -14.30
C LEU A 359 0.80 -34.04 -14.47
N LYS A 360 1.45 -35.09 -15.00
CA LYS A 360 2.89 -35.02 -15.30
C LYS A 360 3.20 -33.94 -16.34
N LEU A 361 2.38 -33.83 -17.38
CA LEU A 361 2.51 -32.78 -18.40
C LEU A 361 2.28 -31.38 -17.82
N TRP A 362 1.37 -31.24 -16.85
CA TRP A 362 1.18 -29.99 -16.11
C TRP A 362 2.43 -29.63 -15.32
N GLU A 363 3.01 -30.58 -14.57
CA GLU A 363 4.27 -30.36 -13.85
C GLU A 363 5.41 -29.99 -14.80
N ASP A 364 5.55 -30.70 -15.91
CA ASP A 364 6.52 -30.37 -16.96
C ASP A 364 6.30 -28.95 -17.50
N SER A 365 5.04 -28.50 -17.66
CA SER A 365 4.74 -27.15 -18.12
C SER A 365 5.07 -26.06 -17.10
N VAL A 366 4.82 -26.33 -15.82
CA VAL A 366 5.16 -25.45 -14.70
C VAL A 366 6.68 -25.29 -14.56
N LEU A 367 7.43 -26.36 -14.85
CA LEU A 367 8.89 -26.37 -14.85
C LEU A 367 9.50 -25.80 -16.16
N GLY A 368 8.67 -25.39 -17.13
CA GLY A 368 9.14 -24.91 -18.43
C GLY A 368 9.74 -25.98 -19.34
N LEU A 369 9.55 -27.27 -19.02
CA LEU A 369 9.99 -28.40 -19.85
C LEU A 369 9.05 -28.62 -21.05
N LYS A 370 7.81 -28.13 -20.97
CA LYS A 370 6.84 -28.12 -22.05
C LYS A 370 6.11 -26.79 -22.12
N GLU A 371 5.77 -26.35 -23.32
CA GLU A 371 4.99 -25.12 -23.54
C GLU A 371 3.54 -25.28 -23.05
N ASN A 372 2.95 -26.46 -23.28
CA ASN A 372 1.58 -26.77 -22.89
C ASN A 372 1.36 -28.26 -22.55
N ILE A 373 0.15 -28.55 -22.05
CA ILE A 373 -0.32 -29.90 -21.77
C ILE A 373 -0.86 -30.55 -23.05
N SER A 374 -1.82 -29.89 -23.70
CA SER A 374 -2.42 -30.27 -24.97
C SER A 374 -3.17 -29.06 -25.57
N GLU A 375 -3.43 -29.09 -26.89
CA GLU A 375 -4.24 -28.05 -27.55
C GLU A 375 -5.68 -27.97 -26.99
N ASP A 376 -6.27 -29.12 -26.63
CA ASP A 376 -7.60 -29.18 -26.01
C ASP A 376 -7.62 -28.55 -24.61
N ASN A 377 -6.57 -28.77 -23.81
CA ASN A 377 -6.45 -28.15 -22.49
C ASN A 377 -6.30 -26.63 -22.61
N ASP A 378 -5.43 -26.15 -23.50
CA ASP A 378 -5.26 -24.71 -23.73
C ASP A 378 -6.56 -24.08 -24.26
N SER A 379 -7.29 -24.74 -25.18
CA SER A 379 -8.60 -24.25 -25.64
C SER A 379 -9.58 -24.04 -24.49
N LYS A 380 -9.65 -24.99 -23.55
CA LYS A 380 -10.49 -24.88 -22.35
C LYS A 380 -10.01 -23.77 -21.41
N VAL A 381 -8.70 -23.58 -21.28
CA VAL A 381 -8.12 -22.46 -20.52
C VAL A 381 -8.61 -21.12 -21.09
N TRP A 382 -8.59 -20.95 -22.41
CA TRP A 382 -9.05 -19.71 -23.06
C TRP A 382 -10.55 -19.48 -22.91
N GLU A 383 -11.36 -20.54 -22.97
CA GLU A 383 -12.80 -20.47 -22.67
C GLU A 383 -13.04 -20.03 -21.22
N SER A 384 -12.34 -20.63 -20.26
CA SER A 384 -12.44 -20.26 -18.84
C SER A 384 -11.97 -18.84 -18.57
N LEU A 385 -10.87 -18.42 -19.21
CA LEU A 385 -10.34 -17.06 -19.09
C LEU A 385 -11.35 -16.02 -19.63
N THR A 386 -11.97 -16.31 -20.77
CA THR A 386 -13.01 -15.46 -21.36
C THR A 386 -14.23 -15.37 -20.43
N ALA A 387 -14.70 -16.50 -19.90
CA ALA A 387 -15.83 -16.55 -18.98
C ALA A 387 -15.55 -15.81 -17.66
N LEU A 388 -14.33 -15.90 -17.12
CA LEU A 388 -13.89 -15.12 -15.96
C LEU A 388 -13.97 -13.62 -16.25
N CYS A 389 -13.42 -13.18 -17.38
CA CYS A 389 -13.47 -11.77 -17.77
C CYS A 389 -14.92 -11.28 -17.89
N GLU A 390 -15.80 -12.01 -18.57
CA GLU A 390 -17.20 -11.62 -18.75
C GLU A 390 -17.95 -11.47 -17.42
N ARG A 391 -17.66 -12.37 -16.48
CA ARG A 391 -18.22 -12.30 -15.13
C ARG A 391 -17.75 -11.06 -14.36
N ILE A 392 -16.46 -10.75 -14.42
CA ILE A 392 -15.88 -9.57 -13.76
C ILE A 392 -16.44 -8.29 -14.40
N ILE A 393 -16.51 -8.21 -15.72
CA ILE A 393 -17.11 -7.07 -16.43
C ILE A 393 -18.56 -6.85 -16.01
N GLN A 394 -19.35 -7.92 -15.95
CA GLN A 394 -20.76 -7.86 -15.55
C GLN A 394 -20.93 -7.37 -14.11
N ARG A 395 -20.18 -7.95 -13.15
CA ARG A 395 -20.29 -7.54 -11.73
C ARG A 395 -19.89 -6.07 -11.54
N SER A 396 -18.82 -5.64 -12.22
CA SER A 396 -18.28 -4.29 -12.06
C SER A 396 -19.26 -3.25 -12.60
N THR A 397 -19.87 -3.52 -13.76
CA THR A 397 -20.91 -2.66 -14.36
C THR A 397 -22.12 -2.46 -13.41
N ILE A 398 -22.58 -3.56 -12.79
CA ILE A 398 -23.67 -3.50 -11.81
C ILE A 398 -23.25 -2.69 -10.58
N LYS A 399 -22.03 -2.92 -10.07
CA LYS A 399 -21.51 -2.26 -8.88
C LYS A 399 -21.30 -0.77 -9.05
N ILE A 400 -20.76 -0.31 -10.19
CA ILE A 400 -20.64 1.11 -10.54
C ILE A 400 -22.01 1.79 -10.48
N SER A 401 -23.02 1.17 -11.10
CA SER A 401 -24.39 1.69 -11.08
C SER A 401 -24.96 1.76 -9.66
N GLN A 402 -24.67 0.76 -8.82
CA GLN A 402 -25.09 0.76 -7.41
C GLN A 402 -24.41 1.86 -6.60
N ILE A 403 -23.10 2.09 -6.79
CA ILE A 403 -22.29 3.09 -6.06
C ILE A 403 -22.81 4.49 -6.30
N ARG A 404 -23.12 4.84 -7.55
CA ARG A 404 -23.68 6.15 -7.93
C ARG A 404 -25.01 6.46 -7.24
N SER A 405 -25.71 5.44 -6.73
CA SER A 405 -26.96 5.60 -5.98
C SER A 405 -26.79 5.54 -4.45
N GLN A 406 -25.56 5.35 -3.95
CA GLN A 406 -25.29 5.27 -2.51
C GLN A 406 -25.20 6.65 -1.85
N ALA A 407 -25.67 6.71 -0.61
CA ALA A 407 -25.44 7.79 0.32
C ALA A 407 -25.19 7.20 1.71
N ALA A 408 -24.41 7.90 2.54
CA ALA A 408 -24.29 7.60 3.96
C ALA A 408 -24.84 8.79 4.75
N GLU A 409 -25.97 8.61 5.42
CA GLU A 409 -26.51 9.59 6.38
C GLU A 409 -26.02 9.24 7.79
N THR A 410 -24.72 9.41 8.04
CA THR A 410 -24.13 9.15 9.37
C THR A 410 -23.45 10.40 9.92
N LYS A 411 -23.33 10.48 11.25
CA LYS A 411 -22.54 11.53 11.91
C LYS A 411 -21.04 11.23 11.93
N ALA A 412 -20.63 10.03 11.50
CA ALA A 412 -19.26 9.53 11.62
C ALA A 412 -18.34 10.02 10.49
N ILE A 413 -18.89 10.35 9.33
CA ILE A 413 -18.14 10.89 8.19
C ILE A 413 -18.87 12.10 7.59
N ARG A 414 -18.12 13.11 7.15
CA ARG A 414 -18.73 14.25 6.46
C ARG A 414 -19.23 13.81 5.09
N PRO A 415 -20.39 14.30 4.61
CA PRO A 415 -20.92 13.90 3.30
C PRO A 415 -19.92 14.07 2.15
N ALA A 416 -19.11 15.14 2.17
CA ALA A 416 -18.09 15.38 1.15
C ALA A 416 -16.96 14.33 1.17
N GLU A 417 -16.49 13.91 2.35
CA GLU A 417 -15.49 12.86 2.50
C GLU A 417 -16.06 11.51 2.02
N TRP A 418 -17.32 11.23 2.35
CA TRP A 418 -17.95 10.00 1.90
C TRP A 418 -18.12 9.95 0.38
N LEU A 419 -18.48 11.07 -0.24
CA LEU A 419 -18.53 11.17 -1.71
C LEU A 419 -17.15 10.95 -2.34
N GLN A 420 -16.08 11.43 -1.73
CA GLN A 420 -14.72 11.16 -2.18
C GLN A 420 -14.40 9.66 -2.10
N VAL A 421 -14.71 9.01 -0.97
CA VAL A 421 -14.54 7.56 -0.80
C VAL A 421 -15.35 6.77 -1.84
N LEU A 422 -16.62 7.12 -2.07
CA LEU A 422 -17.44 6.50 -3.11
C LEU A 422 -16.85 6.68 -4.50
N SER A 423 -16.30 7.85 -4.82
CA SER A 423 -15.62 8.09 -6.10
C SER A 423 -14.39 7.21 -6.26
N MET A 424 -13.62 6.99 -5.19
CA MET A 424 -12.48 6.06 -5.23
C MET A 424 -12.95 4.61 -5.43
N ILE A 425 -14.00 4.18 -4.74
CA ILE A 425 -14.56 2.83 -4.89
C ILE A 425 -15.09 2.63 -6.32
N GLU A 426 -15.77 3.63 -6.89
CA GLU A 426 -16.22 3.59 -8.29
C GLU A 426 -15.06 3.36 -9.26
N ARG A 427 -13.94 4.09 -9.07
CA ARG A 427 -12.73 3.92 -9.87
C ARG A 427 -12.13 2.52 -9.78
N LEU A 428 -12.15 1.89 -8.60
CA LEU A 428 -11.68 0.51 -8.43
C LEU A 428 -12.53 -0.49 -9.24
N TRP A 429 -13.84 -0.26 -9.32
CA TRP A 429 -14.71 -1.08 -10.18
C TRP A 429 -14.55 -0.77 -11.66
N ASP A 430 -14.33 0.51 -12.03
CA ASP A 430 -13.99 0.87 -13.40
C ASP A 430 -12.66 0.23 -13.84
N GLU A 431 -11.68 0.12 -12.94
CA GLU A 431 -10.42 -0.57 -13.19
C GLU A 431 -10.66 -2.07 -13.41
N GLU A 432 -11.43 -2.74 -12.53
CA GLU A 432 -11.81 -4.14 -12.74
C GLU A 432 -12.46 -4.36 -14.11
N ARG A 433 -13.36 -3.46 -14.49
CA ARG A 433 -14.06 -3.53 -15.77
C ARG A 433 -13.09 -3.35 -16.94
N TYR A 434 -12.30 -2.27 -16.94
CA TYR A 434 -11.35 -1.92 -18.01
C TYR A 434 -10.26 -2.99 -18.20
N VAL A 435 -9.65 -3.45 -17.11
CA VAL A 435 -8.60 -4.46 -17.16
C VAL A 435 -9.17 -5.79 -17.69
N SER A 436 -10.35 -6.21 -17.22
CA SER A 436 -10.99 -7.44 -17.70
C SER A 436 -11.46 -7.34 -19.14
N GLU A 437 -11.97 -6.19 -19.59
CA GLU A 437 -12.28 -5.91 -21.00
C GLU A 437 -11.02 -6.09 -21.85
N SER A 438 -9.89 -5.54 -21.40
CA SER A 438 -8.61 -5.62 -22.11
C SER A 438 -8.06 -7.05 -22.20
N VAL A 439 -8.09 -7.82 -21.10
CA VAL A 439 -7.67 -9.24 -21.10
C VAL A 439 -8.57 -10.07 -22.02
N ARG A 440 -9.89 -9.84 -21.98
CA ARG A 440 -10.85 -10.52 -22.85
C ARG A 440 -10.55 -10.25 -24.32
N GLN A 441 -10.33 -9.00 -24.70
CA GLN A 441 -9.99 -8.65 -26.09
C GLN A 441 -8.68 -9.28 -26.54
N ALA A 442 -7.63 -9.24 -25.70
CA ALA A 442 -6.35 -9.87 -26.00
C ALA A 442 -6.51 -11.40 -26.19
N THR A 443 -7.32 -12.05 -25.36
CA THR A 443 -7.63 -13.49 -25.46
C THR A 443 -8.36 -13.81 -26.75
N LEU A 444 -9.40 -13.05 -27.10
CA LEU A 444 -10.19 -13.25 -28.33
C LEU A 444 -9.37 -13.00 -29.61
N ASN A 445 -8.37 -12.12 -29.54
CA ASN A 445 -7.43 -11.85 -30.64
C ASN A 445 -6.34 -12.93 -30.78
N GLY A 446 -6.34 -13.97 -29.94
CA GLY A 446 -5.34 -15.04 -29.98
C GLY A 446 -3.95 -14.60 -29.52
N THR A 447 -3.88 -13.59 -28.62
CA THR A 447 -2.60 -13.20 -28.02
C THR A 447 -2.06 -14.37 -27.20
N VAL A 448 -0.85 -14.82 -27.50
CA VAL A 448 -0.18 -15.85 -26.71
C VAL A 448 0.42 -15.18 -25.47
N PHE A 449 0.08 -15.72 -24.29
CA PHE A 449 0.46 -15.17 -22.99
C PHE A 449 1.62 -15.91 -22.35
#